data_AF-A0A924NH85-F1
#
_entry.id   AF-A0A924NH85-F1
#
_cell.length_a   1.000
_cell.length_b   1.000
_cell.length_c   1.000
_cell.angle_alpha   90.00
_cell.angle_beta   90.00
_cell.angle_gamma   90.00
#
_symmetry.space_group_name_H-M   'P 1'
#
loop_
_entity.id
_entity.type
_entity.pdbx_description
1 polymer ?
#
loop_
_entity_poly.entity_id
_entity_poly.type
_entity_poly.pdbx_seq_one_letter_code
_entity_poly.pdbx_strand_id
1 'polypeptide(L)' 'MRELHVVALSEDGRHAVLATTPDAGRGGFRLALDDTLAAALRGELNRPGDTARGSDLSVKDIQNRL' A
#
# COMPACT_ATOMS: atom_id res chain seq x y z
N MET A 1 15.54 -2.97 -12.90
CA MET A 1 14.64 -2.15 -12.06
C MET A 1 14.72 -0.71 -12.55
N ARG A 2 13.61 0.04 -12.54
CA ARG A 2 13.58 1.46 -12.92
C ARG A 2 13.52 2.30 -11.66
N GLU A 3 14.39 3.29 -11.54
CA GLU A 3 14.41 4.23 -10.42
C GLU A 3 13.31 5.29 -10.55
N LEU A 4 12.73 5.70 -9.43
CA LEU A 4 11.68 6.72 -9.35
C LEU A 4 12.08 7.78 -8.31
N HIS A 5 11.81 9.04 -8.63
CA HIS A 5 12.08 10.19 -7.78
C HIS A 5 10.77 10.75 -7.20
N VAL A 6 10.79 11.12 -5.93
CA VAL A 6 9.69 11.88 -5.30
C VAL A 6 9.77 13.31 -5.77
N VAL A 7 8.69 13.81 -6.38
CA VAL A 7 8.64 15.18 -6.95
C VAL A 7 7.61 16.08 -6.27
N ALA A 8 6.63 15.48 -5.58
CA ALA A 8 5.68 16.22 -4.76
C ALA A 8 5.05 15.31 -3.68
N LEU A 9 4.41 15.94 -2.70
CA LEU A 9 3.50 15.31 -1.76
C LEU A 9 2.08 15.81 -2.03
N SER A 10 1.08 14.96 -1.79
CA SER A 10 -0.31 15.42 -1.78
C SER A 10 -0.54 16.38 -0.60
N GLU A 11 -1.50 17.29 -0.76
CA GLU A 11 -1.84 18.29 0.25
C GLU A 11 -2.25 17.68 1.60
N ASP A 12 -2.90 16.51 1.56
CA ASP A 12 -3.29 15.74 2.75
C ASP A 12 -2.13 14.95 3.39
N GLY A 13 -0.94 14.97 2.77
CA GLY A 13 0.25 14.23 3.22
C GLY A 13 0.17 12.71 3.09
N ARG A 14 -0.92 12.16 2.54
CA ARG A 14 -1.14 10.71 2.47
C ARG A 14 -0.52 10.05 1.26
N HIS A 15 0.02 10.83 0.32
CA HIS A 15 0.58 10.29 -0.91
C HIS A 15 1.83 11.03 -1.36
N ALA A 16 2.80 10.26 -1.87
CA ALA A 16 3.93 10.78 -2.62
C ALA A 16 3.65 10.67 -4.13
N VAL A 17 4.01 11.71 -4.85
CA VAL A 17 3.96 11.77 -6.32
C VAL A 17 5.35 11.45 -6.85
N LEU A 18 5.44 10.45 -7.72
CA LEU A 18 6.70 9.93 -8.24
C LEU A 18 6.81 10.17 -9.74
N ALA A 19 8.04 10.42 -10.19
CA ALA A 19 8.40 10.58 -11.59
C ALA A 19 9.70 9.83 -11.89
N THR A 20 10.01 9.70 -13.18
CA THR A 20 11.20 8.97 -13.64
C THR A 20 12.42 9.89 -13.80
N THR A 21 12.23 11.18 -13.56
CA THR A 21 13.25 12.23 -13.52
C THR A 21 12.91 13.18 -12.37
N PRO A 22 13.89 13.74 -11.67
CA PRO A 22 13.66 14.59 -10.51
C PRO A 22 12.98 15.93 -10.86
N ASP A 23 13.27 16.51 -12.02
CA ASP A 23 12.73 17.83 -12.42
C ASP A 23 11.39 17.73 -13.19
N ALA A 24 10.68 16.62 -13.04
CA ALA A 24 9.42 16.43 -13.73
C ALA A 24 8.36 17.38 -13.14
N GLY A 25 7.83 18.29 -13.97
CA GLY A 25 6.73 19.18 -13.57
C GLY A 25 5.41 18.47 -13.24
N ARG A 26 5.31 17.16 -13.51
CA ARG A 26 4.19 16.31 -13.10
C ARG A 26 4.67 14.87 -12.89
N GLY A 27 4.19 14.22 -11.82
CA GLY A 27 4.43 12.80 -11.62
C GLY A 27 3.55 11.90 -12.48
N GLY A 28 4.10 10.75 -12.86
CA GLY A 28 3.39 9.69 -13.57
C GLY A 28 2.83 8.59 -12.65
N PHE A 29 3.27 8.57 -11.38
CA PHE A 29 2.92 7.54 -10.42
C PHE A 29 2.58 8.17 -9.06
N ARG A 30 1.79 7.45 -8.26
CA ARG A 30 1.38 7.86 -6.92
C ARG A 30 1.57 6.69 -5.96
N LEU A 31 2.18 6.96 -4.82
CA LEU A 31 2.43 6.01 -3.75
C LEU A 31 1.67 6.44 -2.50
N ALA A 32 0.86 5.55 -1.92
CA ALA A 32 0.22 5.80 -0.64
C ALA A 32 1.24 5.70 0.50
N LEU A 33 1.22 6.68 1.40
CA LEU A 33 2.06 6.74 2.60
C LEU A 33 1.25 6.26 3.80
N ASP A 34 0.87 4.98 3.78
CA ASP A 34 0.04 4.36 4.81
C ASP A 34 0.80 3.32 5.63
N ASP A 35 0.12 2.72 6.60
CA ASP A 35 0.69 1.67 7.46
C ASP A 35 1.10 0.44 6.64
N THR A 36 0.50 0.22 5.48
CA THR A 36 0.88 -0.86 4.55
C THR A 36 2.27 -0.59 3.96
N LEU A 37 2.55 0.64 3.53
CA LEU A 37 3.90 1.03 3.10
C LEU A 37 4.90 0.93 4.26
N ALA A 38 4.51 1.38 5.46
CA ALA A 38 5.36 1.25 6.64
C ALA A 38 5.71 -0.22 6.95
N ALA A 39 4.72 -1.11 6.90
CA ALA A 39 4.90 -2.56 7.03
C ALA A 39 5.78 -3.12 5.89
N ALA A 40 5.57 -2.67 4.65
CA ALA A 40 6.38 -3.06 3.49
C ALA A 40 7.87 -2.76 3.71
N LEU A 41 8.17 -1.54 4.17
CA LEU A 41 9.53 -1.08 4.45
C LEU A 41 10.18 -1.87 5.59
N ARG A 42 9.39 -2.31 6.57
CA ARG A 42 9.85 -3.20 7.65
C ARG A 42 9.97 -4.67 7.24
N GLY A 43 9.54 -5.02 6.02
CA GLY A 43 9.49 -6.41 5.55
C GLY A 43 8.36 -7.23 6.18
N GLU A 44 7.36 -6.57 6.77
CA GLU A 44 6.19 -7.15 7.43
C GLU A 44 5.01 -7.38 6.46
N LEU A 45 5.16 -7.00 5.19
CA LEU A 45 4.21 -7.40 4.15
C LEU A 45 4.26 -8.93 3.98
N ASN A 46 3.19 -9.58 4.42
CA ASN A 46 2.85 -10.95 4.09
C ASN A 46 3.16 -11.24 2.62
N ARG A 47 3.99 -12.27 2.37
CA ARG A 47 4.38 -12.64 1.00
C ARG A 47 3.14 -12.92 0.16
N PRO A 48 3.17 -12.67 -1.16
CA PRO A 48 2.10 -13.11 -2.05
C PRO A 48 1.91 -14.64 -1.87
N GLY A 49 0.79 -15.02 -1.23
CA GLY A 49 0.52 -16.39 -0.76
C GLY A 49 0.08 -16.47 0.70
N ASP A 50 0.43 -15.49 1.55
CA ASP A 50 -0.15 -15.33 2.88
C ASP A 50 -1.50 -14.60 2.74
N THR A 51 -2.56 -15.38 2.60
CA THR A 51 -3.89 -14.89 2.92
C THR A 51 -3.89 -14.57 4.42
N ALA A 52 -3.58 -13.33 4.79
CA ALA A 52 -4.07 -12.79 6.05
C ALA A 52 -5.54 -13.15 6.10
N ARG A 53 -5.91 -14.01 7.05
CA ARG A 53 -7.26 -14.53 7.26
C ARG A 53 -8.20 -13.36 7.60
N GLY A 54 -8.58 -12.59 6.60
CA GLY A 54 -9.76 -11.74 6.60
C GLY A 54 -10.99 -12.61 6.43
N SER A 55 -11.24 -13.48 7.39
CA SER A 55 -12.57 -14.03 7.63
C SER A 55 -12.70 -14.28 9.12
N ASP A 56 -12.94 -13.20 9.86
CA ASP A 56 -13.52 -13.22 11.21
C ASP A 56 -14.99 -13.73 11.16
N LEU A 57 -15.25 -14.81 10.43
CA LEU A 57 -16.44 -15.61 10.69
C LEU A 57 -15.99 -16.72 11.61
N SER A 58 -16.35 -16.58 12.88
CA SER A 58 -16.26 -17.68 13.82
C SER A 58 -17.08 -18.84 13.25
N VAL A 59 -16.67 -20.08 13.52
CA VAL A 59 -17.46 -21.28 13.16
C VAL A 59 -18.91 -21.14 13.65
N LYS A 60 -19.13 -20.42 14.75
CA LYS A 60 -20.46 -20.05 15.27
C LYS A 60 -21.31 -19.23 14.28
N ASP A 61 -20.69 -18.32 13.54
CA ASP A 61 -21.41 -17.43 12.60
C ASP A 61 -21.86 -18.17 11.34
N ILE A 62 -21.16 -19.26 10.96
CA ILE A 62 -21.53 -20.13 9.85
C ILE A 62 -22.76 -20.98 10.22
N GLN A 63 -22.85 -21.45 11.47
CA GLN A 63 -23.95 -22.29 11.93
C GLN A 63 -25.28 -21.56 12.05
N ASN A 64 -25.28 -20.24 12.21
CA ASN A 64 -26.50 -19.42 12.28
C ASN A 64 -27.11 -19.05 10.91
N ARG A 65 -26.49 -19.45 9.79
CA ARG A 65 -26.93 -19.13 8.42
C ARG A 65 -27.52 -20.32 7.63
N LEU A 66 -27.61 -21.50 8.25
CA LEU A 66 -28.27 -22.70 7.72
C LEU A 66 -29.57 -22.96 8.49
#